data_AF-A0A838R1K9-F1
#
_entry.id   AF-A0A838R1K9-F1
#
_cell.length_a   1.000
_cell.length_b   1.000
_cell.length_c   1.000
_cell.angle_alpha   90.00
_cell.angle_beta   90.00
_cell.angle_gamma   90.00
#
_symmetry.space_group_name_H-M   'P 1'
#
loop_
_entity.id
_entity.type
_entity.pdbx_description
1 polymer ?
#
loop_
_entity_poly.entity_id
_entity_poly.type
_entity_poly.pdbx_seq_one_letter_code
_entity_poly.pdbx_strand_id
1 'polypeptide(L)'
;MTGLSFDPVGGYWLTAAVALALAPLLALGPKQSKQSLKRRVTLTGLRLLTLVLLLAAMLRPALETRTTRKLPGTLVVLPDVSRSMTVADAIGNKPRFEAMKNALDGSAAEFAELAKTWDVRGYSFEREIAPLKFADGRFELPKAPEGQQTAIGAAIDDVLSREAQQRLVAVVLLSDGAQRAFAPRDIPPQSVVRRLVADDIPLYTLAFGQPSLGQQSDLRMSDLL
;
A
#
# COMPACT_ATOMS: atom_id res chain seq x y z
N MET A 1 5.91 15.10 13.56
CA MET A 1 5.47 16.34 14.26
C MET A 1 5.36 15.98 15.73
N THR A 2 6.12 16.64 16.60
CA THR A 2 6.05 16.44 18.05
C THR A 2 4.92 17.29 18.60
N GLY A 3 3.95 16.66 19.25
CA GLY A 3 2.82 17.34 19.89
C GLY A 3 2.88 17.15 21.39
N LEU A 4 2.66 18.23 22.14
CA LEU A 4 2.39 18.13 23.57
C LEU A 4 0.91 17.74 23.72
N SER A 5 0.68 16.53 24.22
CA SER A 5 -0.66 16.02 24.52
C SER A 5 -0.84 15.96 26.04
N PHE A 6 -2.01 16.40 26.51
CA PHE A 6 -2.42 16.29 27.90
C PHE A 6 -3.56 15.26 27.96
N ASP A 7 -3.31 14.14 28.62
CA ASP A 7 -4.31 13.09 28.83
C ASP A 7 -4.58 12.94 30.33
N PRO A 8 -5.40 13.84 30.91
CA PRO A 8 -5.64 13.87 32.35
C PRO A 8 -6.37 12.61 32.82
N VAL A 9 -5.92 12.05 33.95
CA VAL A 9 -6.54 10.86 34.55
C VAL A 9 -7.99 11.15 34.91
N GLY A 10 -8.94 10.47 34.25
CA GLY A 10 -10.39 10.68 34.46
C GLY A 10 -10.98 11.89 33.75
N GLY A 11 -10.23 12.51 32.83
CA GLY A 11 -10.67 13.68 32.06
C GLY A 11 -10.45 15.02 32.78
N TYR A 12 -10.55 16.12 32.02
CA TYR A 12 -10.31 17.49 32.49
C TYR A 12 -11.20 17.90 33.68
N TRP A 13 -12.41 17.34 33.77
CA TRP A 13 -13.36 17.63 34.83
C TRP A 13 -12.99 17.01 36.17
N LEU A 14 -12.45 15.78 36.16
CA LEU A 14 -12.07 15.08 37.38
C LEU A 14 -10.80 15.67 37.98
N THR A 15 -9.82 16.04 37.14
CA THR A 15 -8.63 16.79 37.58
C THR A 15 -9.01 18.15 38.16
N ALA A 16 -9.93 18.88 37.53
CA ALA A 16 -10.45 20.14 38.05
C ALA A 16 -11.19 19.97 39.39
N ALA A 17 -12.00 18.92 39.54
CA ALA A 17 -12.71 18.62 40.78
C ALA A 17 -11.75 18.29 41.94
N VAL A 18 -10.71 17.49 41.68
CA VAL A 18 -9.67 17.16 42.68
C VAL A 18 -8.86 18.41 43.06
N ALA A 19 -8.52 19.27 42.09
CA ALA A 19 -7.87 20.55 42.35
C ALA A 19 -8.73 21.45 43.26
N LEU A 20 -10.03 21.53 42.98
CA LEU A 20 -10.99 22.34 43.73
C LEU A 20 -11.26 21.79 45.13
N ALA A 21 -11.19 20.46 45.31
CA ALA A 21 -11.32 19.82 46.62
C ALA A 21 -10.06 20.00 47.50
N LEU A 22 -8.86 20.03 46.91
CA LEU A 22 -7.60 20.19 47.63
C LEU A 22 -7.24 21.65 47.93
N ALA A 23 -7.69 22.62 47.12
CA ALA A 23 -7.41 24.05 47.32
C ALA A 23 -7.91 24.63 48.68
N PRO A 24 -9.12 24.32 49.18
CA PRO A 24 -9.58 24.78 50.50
C PRO A 24 -8.74 24.21 51.65
N LEU A 25 -8.18 23.01 51.50
CA LEU A 25 -7.32 22.41 52.52
C LEU A 25 -6.01 23.18 52.74
N LEU A 26 -5.56 23.98 51.74
CA LEU A 26 -4.47 24.94 51.91
C LEU A 26 -4.88 26.16 52.76
N ALA A 27 -6.15 26.58 52.66
CA ALA A 27 -6.68 27.73 53.40
C ALA A 27 -7.09 27.38 54.85
N LEU A 28 -7.56 26.14 55.09
CA LEU A 28 -7.80 25.59 56.43
C LEU A 28 -6.48 25.16 57.09
N GLY A 29 -5.66 26.13 57.48
CA GLY A 29 -4.53 25.93 58.39
C GLY A 29 -4.99 25.92 59.86
N PRO A 30 -4.38 25.10 60.74
CA PRO A 30 -4.78 25.04 62.15
C PRO A 30 -4.70 26.42 62.80
N LYS A 31 -5.82 26.86 63.41
CA LYS A 31 -5.96 28.14 64.11
C LYS A 31 -5.16 28.21 65.43
N GLN A 32 -4.37 27.21 65.79
CA GLN A 32 -3.78 27.11 67.13
C GLN A 32 -2.27 27.39 67.20
N SER A 33 -1.98 28.47 67.91
CA SER A 33 -0.79 28.83 68.70
C SER A 33 0.55 29.14 68.00
N LYS A 34 1.04 30.36 68.25
CA LYS A 34 2.43 30.87 68.20
C LYS A 34 3.44 30.14 67.28
N GLN A 35 3.17 30.08 65.97
CA GLN A 35 4.19 29.66 65.01
C GLN A 35 4.94 30.88 64.43
N SER A 36 6.26 30.79 64.32
CA SER A 36 7.06 31.84 63.69
C SER A 36 6.67 31.99 62.21
N LEU A 37 6.64 33.24 61.72
CA LEU A 37 6.31 33.57 60.32
C LEU A 37 7.11 32.71 59.32
N LYS A 38 8.39 32.47 59.60
CA LYS A 38 9.27 31.63 58.77
C LYS A 38 8.79 30.19 58.66
N ARG A 39 8.35 29.59 59.78
CA ARG A 39 7.86 28.19 59.81
C ARG A 39 6.51 28.04 59.11
N ARG A 40 5.66 29.06 59.23
CA ARG A 40 4.38 29.11 58.52
C ARG A 40 4.58 29.23 57.01
N VAL A 41 5.46 30.12 56.55
CA VAL A 41 5.75 30.30 55.11
C VAL A 41 6.38 29.05 54.51
N THR A 42 7.35 28.42 55.20
CA THR A 42 7.97 27.18 54.72
C THR A 42 6.99 26.01 54.63
N LEU A 43 6.16 25.78 55.66
CA LEU A 43 5.14 24.72 55.61
C LEU A 43 4.06 24.97 54.55
N THR A 44 3.64 26.23 54.37
CA THR A 44 2.65 26.59 53.34
C THR A 44 3.25 26.42 51.93
N GLY A 45 4.51 26.82 51.75
CA GLY A 45 5.23 26.62 50.49
C GLY A 45 5.43 25.15 50.13
N LEU A 46 5.81 24.31 51.11
CA LEU A 46 5.95 22.87 50.90
C LEU A 46 4.62 22.22 50.51
N ARG A 47 3.52 22.65 51.15
CA ARG A 47 2.17 22.16 50.86
C ARG A 47 1.70 22.54 49.46
N LEU A 48 1.98 23.78 49.05
CA LEU A 48 1.70 24.27 47.70
C LEU A 48 2.53 23.52 46.65
N LEU A 49 3.80 23.23 46.93
CA LEU A 49 4.65 22.40 46.07
C LEU A 49 4.07 20.99 45.87
N THR A 50 3.65 20.31 46.95
CA THR A 50 3.00 18.99 46.83
C THR A 50 1.71 19.03 46.02
N LEU A 51 0.92 20.09 46.15
CA LEU A 51 -0.30 20.27 45.35
C LEU A 51 0.04 20.40 43.86
N VAL A 52 1.03 21.25 43.52
CA VAL A 52 1.48 21.45 42.14
C VAL A 52 2.02 20.17 41.54
N LEU A 53 2.81 19.40 42.29
CA LEU A 53 3.33 18.10 41.84
C LEU A 53 2.22 17.07 41.61
N LEU A 54 1.22 17.00 42.50
CA LEU A 54 0.05 16.14 42.32
C LEU A 54 -0.74 16.49 41.07
N LEU A 55 -0.97 17.79 40.82
CA LEU A 55 -1.66 18.26 39.62
C LEU A 55 -0.84 17.95 38.37
N ALA A 56 0.46 18.21 38.37
CA ALA A 56 1.35 17.89 37.25
C ALA A 56 1.36 16.38 36.95
N ALA A 57 1.36 15.53 37.98
CA ALA A 57 1.27 14.08 37.85
C ALA A 57 -0.10 13.64 37.29
N MET A 58 -1.20 14.25 37.73
CA MET A 58 -2.55 13.99 37.21
C MET A 58 -2.74 14.45 35.77
N LEU A 59 -2.10 15.54 35.36
CA LEU A 59 -2.13 16.03 33.97
C LEU A 59 -1.36 15.12 33.00
N ARG A 60 -0.51 14.23 33.53
CA ARG A 60 0.28 13.23 32.80
C ARG A 60 0.81 13.78 31.46
N PRO A 61 1.72 14.78 31.49
CA PRO A 61 2.23 15.38 30.27
C PRO A 61 2.94 14.31 29.43
N ALA A 62 2.39 14.04 28.24
CA ALA A 62 2.92 13.04 27.33
C ALA A 62 3.50 13.74 26.11
N LEU A 63 4.78 13.46 25.83
CA LEU A 63 5.43 13.81 24.58
C LEU A 63 5.08 12.73 23.55
N GLU A 64 4.02 12.96 22.79
CA GLU A 64 3.66 12.07 21.69
C GLU A 64 4.50 12.39 20.45
N THR A 65 5.26 11.40 20.01
CA THR A 65 5.96 11.46 18.72
C THR A 65 5.20 10.61 17.71
N ARG A 66 4.37 11.25 16.87
CA ARG A 66 3.70 10.57 15.76
C ARG A 66 4.63 10.52 14.55
N THR A 67 4.98 9.30 14.14
CA THR A 67 5.70 9.03 12.89
C THR A 67 4.75 8.40 11.89
N THR A 68 4.24 9.21 10.97
CA THR A 68 3.43 8.72 9.84
C THR A 68 4.39 8.13 8.79
N ARG A 69 4.50 6.81 8.71
CA ARG A 69 5.16 6.15 7.58
C ARG A 69 4.14 5.95 6.47
N LYS A 70 4.35 6.59 5.32
CA LYS A 70 3.66 6.21 4.09
C LYS A 70 4.24 4.86 3.67
N LEU A 71 3.44 3.81 3.74
CA LEU A 71 3.82 2.52 3.16
C LEU A 71 3.83 2.71 1.63
N PRO A 72 4.96 2.45 0.96
CA PRO A 72 5.00 2.49 -0.50
C PRO A 72 4.04 1.44 -1.02
N GLY A 73 3.20 1.84 -1.97
CA GLY A 73 2.34 0.90 -2.66
C GLY A 73 3.11 0.14 -3.73
N THR A 74 2.68 -1.08 -4.03
CA THR A 74 3.32 -1.95 -5.01
C THR A 74 2.63 -1.80 -6.37
N LEU A 75 3.40 -1.55 -7.42
CA LEU A 75 2.97 -1.54 -8.81
C LEU A 75 3.46 -2.83 -9.47
N VAL A 76 2.53 -3.66 -9.94
CA VAL A 76 2.89 -4.93 -10.60
C VAL A 76 2.78 -4.80 -12.11
N VAL A 77 3.82 -5.24 -12.81
CA VAL A 77 3.88 -5.32 -14.27
C VAL A 77 3.92 -6.79 -14.69
N LEU A 78 2.97 -7.20 -15.54
CA LEU A 78 2.77 -8.56 -16.02
C LEU A 78 3.03 -8.64 -17.53
N PRO A 79 4.28 -8.85 -17.97
CA PRO A 79 4.58 -9.14 -19.36
C PRO A 79 4.27 -10.59 -19.73
N ASP A 80 3.57 -10.75 -20.84
CA ASP A 80 3.27 -12.03 -21.49
C ASP A 80 4.52 -12.57 -22.21
N VAL A 81 4.94 -13.78 -21.85
CA VAL A 81 6.08 -14.48 -22.46
C VAL A 81 5.66 -15.75 -23.20
N SER A 82 4.39 -15.82 -23.61
CA SER A 82 3.84 -16.93 -24.38
C SER A 82 4.28 -16.93 -25.85
N ARG A 83 4.19 -18.09 -26.49
CA ARG A 83 4.55 -18.31 -27.89
C ARG A 83 3.76 -17.42 -28.85
N SER A 84 2.56 -16.95 -28.52
CA SER A 84 1.84 -16.03 -29.40
C SER A 84 2.56 -14.68 -29.56
N MET A 85 3.44 -14.33 -28.62
CA MET A 85 4.27 -13.13 -28.70
C MET A 85 5.43 -13.25 -29.70
N THR A 86 5.74 -14.45 -30.22
CA THR A 86 6.71 -14.61 -31.33
C THR A 86 6.13 -14.20 -32.68
N VAL A 87 4.80 -14.05 -32.78
CA VAL A 87 4.14 -13.76 -34.05
C VAL A 87 4.49 -12.32 -34.49
N ALA A 88 4.87 -12.17 -35.75
CA ALA A 88 5.36 -10.94 -36.35
C ALA A 88 4.23 -9.99 -36.81
N ASP A 89 3.23 -9.79 -35.95
CA ASP A 89 2.06 -8.94 -36.26
C ASP A 89 2.08 -7.61 -35.50
N ALA A 90 3.25 -7.10 -35.10
CA ALA A 90 3.36 -5.75 -34.56
C ALA A 90 3.58 -4.72 -35.67
N ILE A 91 3.45 -3.43 -35.32
CA ILE A 91 3.75 -2.32 -36.22
C ILE A 91 5.18 -2.48 -36.77
N GLY A 92 5.31 -2.62 -38.09
CA GLY A 92 6.59 -2.84 -38.76
C GLY A 92 7.00 -4.31 -38.97
N ASN A 93 6.07 -5.28 -38.92
CA ASN A 93 6.33 -6.73 -39.07
C ASN A 93 7.37 -7.28 -38.08
N LYS A 94 7.45 -6.65 -36.91
CA LYS A 94 8.28 -7.11 -35.80
C LYS A 94 7.50 -8.09 -34.94
N PRO A 95 8.17 -9.02 -34.25
CA PRO A 95 7.52 -9.87 -33.26
C PRO A 95 6.89 -9.01 -32.16
N ARG A 96 5.67 -9.37 -31.73
CA ARG A 96 4.94 -8.68 -30.66
C ARG A 96 5.78 -8.52 -29.39
N PHE A 97 6.61 -9.53 -29.08
CA PHE A 97 7.56 -9.50 -27.98
C PHE A 97 8.61 -8.38 -28.07
N GLU A 98 9.14 -8.11 -29.27
CA GLU A 98 10.12 -7.03 -29.46
C GLU A 98 9.43 -5.67 -29.33
N ALA A 99 8.19 -5.53 -29.81
CA ALA A 99 7.41 -4.31 -29.60
C ALA A 99 7.14 -4.04 -28.11
N MET A 100 6.78 -5.08 -27.35
CA MET A 100 6.62 -4.99 -25.89
C MET A 100 7.92 -4.62 -25.20
N LYS A 101 9.04 -5.26 -25.57
CA LYS A 101 10.36 -4.95 -25.02
C LYS A 101 10.74 -3.49 -25.30
N ASN A 102 10.58 -3.01 -26.53
CA ASN A 102 10.87 -1.64 -26.91
C ASN A 102 9.98 -0.64 -26.15
N ALA A 103 8.71 -0.97 -25.90
CA ALA A 103 7.83 -0.14 -25.09
C ALA A 103 8.29 -0.06 -23.63
N LEU A 104 8.68 -1.19 -23.03
CA LEU A 104 9.21 -1.23 -21.66
C LEU A 104 10.57 -0.51 -21.55
N ASP A 105 11.47 -0.72 -22.50
CA ASP A 105 12.77 -0.04 -22.56
C ASP A 105 12.62 1.47 -22.79
N GLY A 106 11.64 1.87 -23.60
CA GLY A 106 11.28 3.27 -23.85
C GLY A 106 10.71 3.97 -22.62
N SER A 107 10.04 3.23 -21.73
CA SER A 107 9.47 3.75 -20.47
C SER A 107 10.39 3.59 -19.25
N ALA A 108 11.67 3.24 -19.46
CA ALA A 108 12.59 2.95 -18.36
C ALA A 108 12.83 4.16 -17.44
N ALA A 109 12.83 5.37 -17.99
CA ALA A 109 13.00 6.60 -17.20
C ALA A 109 11.81 6.84 -16.26
N GLU A 110 10.60 6.62 -16.75
CA GLU A 110 9.35 6.74 -16.01
C GLU A 110 9.26 5.68 -14.91
N PHE A 111 9.65 4.43 -15.21
CA PHE A 111 9.74 3.37 -14.20
C PHE A 111 10.79 3.66 -13.13
N ALA A 112 11.93 4.28 -13.49
CA ALA A 112 12.94 4.70 -12.52
C ALA A 112 12.44 5.81 -11.58
N GLU A 113 11.65 6.76 -12.07
CA GLU A 113 10.99 7.77 -11.22
C GLU A 113 9.91 7.15 -10.33
N LEU A 114 9.09 6.23 -10.87
CA LEU A 114 8.07 5.49 -10.10
C LEU A 114 8.71 4.67 -8.97
N ALA A 115 9.85 4.02 -9.23
CA ALA A 115 10.59 3.21 -8.26
C ALA A 115 11.11 4.00 -7.04
N LYS A 116 11.21 5.34 -7.13
CA LYS A 116 11.57 6.19 -5.98
C LYS A 116 10.43 6.30 -4.96
N THR A 117 9.19 6.20 -5.42
CA THR A 117 8.00 6.42 -4.58
C THR A 117 7.25 5.12 -4.29
N TRP A 118 7.20 4.22 -5.27
CA TRP A 118 6.43 2.97 -5.25
C TRP A 118 7.36 1.76 -5.43
N ASP A 119 6.94 0.60 -4.93
CA ASP A 119 7.65 -0.65 -5.13
C ASP A 119 7.23 -1.26 -6.48
N VAL A 120 8.09 -1.18 -7.50
CA VAL A 120 7.79 -1.69 -8.84
C VAL A 120 8.28 -3.13 -8.96
N ARG A 121 7.36 -4.05 -9.23
CA ARG A 121 7.66 -5.48 -9.40
C ARG A 121 7.22 -5.99 -10.76
N GLY A 122 8.07 -6.77 -11.41
CA GLY A 122 7.76 -7.43 -12.67
C GLY A 122 7.55 -8.93 -12.48
N TYR A 123 6.52 -9.48 -13.10
CA TYR A 123 6.29 -10.93 -13.17
C TYR A 123 5.98 -11.34 -14.60
N SER A 124 6.86 -12.09 -15.24
CA SER A 124 6.52 -12.70 -16.52
C SER A 124 5.53 -13.81 -16.30
N PHE A 125 4.55 -13.95 -17.19
CA PHE A 125 3.59 -15.04 -17.12
C PHE A 125 3.51 -15.82 -18.44
N GLU A 126 3.33 -17.12 -18.27
CA GLU A 126 3.04 -18.08 -19.32
C GLU A 126 1.97 -19.06 -18.81
N ARG A 127 2.38 -20.23 -18.32
CA ARG A 127 1.56 -21.11 -17.48
C ARG A 127 1.60 -20.67 -16.02
N GLU A 128 2.75 -20.26 -15.51
CA GLU A 128 2.94 -19.78 -14.14
C GLU A 128 3.62 -18.42 -14.14
N ILE A 129 3.55 -17.71 -13.01
CA ILE A 129 4.26 -16.44 -12.86
C ILE A 129 5.70 -16.67 -12.37
N ALA A 130 6.65 -16.02 -13.04
CA ALA A 130 8.05 -15.99 -12.66
C ALA A 130 8.46 -14.54 -12.35
N PRO A 131 9.14 -14.28 -11.21
CA PRO A 131 9.60 -12.94 -10.88
C PRO A 131 10.68 -12.48 -11.85
N LEU A 132 10.55 -11.25 -12.32
CA LEU A 132 11.55 -10.58 -13.14
C LEU A 132 12.42 -9.68 -12.27
N LYS A 133 13.72 -9.65 -12.58
CA LYS A 133 14.61 -8.68 -11.95
C LYS A 133 14.32 -7.30 -12.52
N PHE A 134 14.14 -6.35 -11.62
CA PHE A 134 13.99 -4.94 -11.94
C PHE A 134 15.21 -4.20 -11.41
N ALA A 135 15.98 -3.60 -12.32
CA ALA A 135 17.17 -2.81 -12.00
C ALA A 135 17.20 -1.57 -12.88
N ASP A 136 17.48 -0.41 -12.27
CA ASP A 136 17.64 0.87 -12.96
C ASP A 136 16.51 1.22 -13.94
N GLY A 137 15.26 0.94 -13.57
CA GLY A 137 14.08 1.23 -14.41
C GLY A 137 13.81 0.20 -15.52
N ARG A 138 14.62 -0.84 -15.64
CA ARG A 138 14.48 -1.88 -16.69
C ARG A 138 14.10 -3.23 -16.10
N PHE A 139 13.30 -3.96 -16.85
CA PHE A 139 12.95 -5.34 -16.56
C PHE A 139 13.85 -6.29 -17.35
N GLU A 140 14.51 -7.22 -16.67
CA GLU A 140 15.27 -8.29 -17.32
C GLU A 140 14.31 -9.35 -17.87
N LEU A 141 13.83 -9.13 -19.08
CA LEU A 141 12.97 -10.08 -19.80
C LEU A 141 13.76 -11.29 -20.31
N PRO A 142 13.11 -12.47 -20.44
CA PRO A 142 13.73 -13.62 -21.08
C PRO A 142 14.11 -13.33 -22.53
N LYS A 143 15.13 -14.05 -23.05
CA LYS A 143 15.63 -13.85 -24.41
C LYS A 143 14.62 -14.19 -25.49
N ALA A 144 13.73 -15.15 -25.24
CA ALA A 144 12.68 -15.56 -26.15
C ALA A 144 11.40 -15.94 -25.38
N PRO A 145 10.20 -15.65 -25.91
CA PRO A 145 8.94 -16.04 -25.32
C PRO A 145 8.59 -17.47 -25.79
N GLU A 146 8.99 -18.47 -25.01
CA GLU A 146 8.79 -19.89 -25.32
C GLU A 146 7.54 -20.49 -24.67
N GLY A 147 6.78 -19.67 -23.93
CA GLY A 147 5.67 -20.15 -23.09
C GLY A 147 4.57 -20.82 -23.87
N GLN A 148 4.12 -21.97 -23.38
CA GLN A 148 3.14 -22.81 -24.08
C GLN A 148 1.69 -22.38 -23.87
N GLN A 149 1.44 -21.55 -22.85
CA GLN A 149 0.12 -21.11 -22.44
C GLN A 149 0.13 -19.62 -22.14
N THR A 150 -1.05 -19.02 -22.23
CA THR A 150 -1.31 -17.61 -21.90
C THR A 150 -2.38 -17.59 -20.80
N ALA A 151 -1.98 -17.94 -19.58
CA ALA A 151 -2.88 -18.12 -18.44
C ALA A 151 -3.13 -16.81 -17.68
N ILE A 152 -3.79 -15.85 -18.34
CA ILE A 152 -4.02 -14.49 -17.81
C ILE A 152 -4.77 -14.53 -16.48
N GLY A 153 -5.92 -15.22 -16.41
CA GLY A 153 -6.70 -15.30 -15.19
C GLY A 153 -5.91 -15.87 -14.02
N ALA A 154 -5.23 -17.01 -14.24
CA ALA A 154 -4.43 -17.65 -13.21
C ALA A 154 -3.17 -16.84 -12.85
N ALA A 155 -2.60 -16.07 -13.78
CA ALA A 155 -1.46 -15.20 -13.50
C ALA A 155 -1.85 -14.02 -12.59
N ILE A 156 -3.00 -13.41 -12.83
CA ILE A 156 -3.53 -12.34 -11.98
C ILE A 156 -3.85 -12.89 -10.58
N ASP A 157 -4.45 -14.08 -10.48
CA ASP A 157 -4.76 -14.70 -9.19
C ASP A 157 -3.49 -15.08 -8.40
N ASP A 158 -2.45 -15.56 -9.10
CA ASP A 158 -1.14 -15.80 -8.48
C ASP A 158 -0.51 -14.50 -7.95
N VAL A 159 -0.62 -13.40 -8.69
CA VAL A 159 -0.12 -12.08 -8.24
C VAL A 159 -0.86 -11.62 -7.01
N LEU A 160 -2.20 -11.69 -7.01
CA LEU A 160 -3.02 -11.35 -5.86
C LEU A 160 -2.64 -12.18 -4.63
N SER A 161 -2.37 -13.47 -4.83
CA SER A 161 -1.97 -14.38 -3.76
C SER A 161 -0.56 -14.09 -3.24
N ARG A 162 0.40 -13.79 -4.13
CA ARG A 162 1.79 -13.47 -3.75
C ARG A 162 1.93 -12.11 -3.07
N GLU A 163 1.19 -11.12 -3.55
CA GLU A 163 1.22 -9.75 -3.02
C GLU A 163 0.12 -9.49 -1.97
N ALA A 164 -0.53 -10.53 -1.45
CA ALA A 164 -1.58 -10.40 -0.42
C ALA A 164 -1.13 -9.68 0.86
N GLN A 165 0.18 -9.65 1.14
CA GLN A 165 0.78 -8.95 2.28
C GLN A 165 1.22 -7.51 1.96
N GLN A 166 1.22 -7.12 0.68
CA GLN A 166 1.61 -5.79 0.23
C GLN A 166 0.39 -4.99 -0.20
N ARG A 167 0.52 -3.66 -0.20
CA ARG A 167 -0.54 -2.78 -0.71
C ARG A 167 -0.40 -2.67 -2.22
N LEU A 168 -1.06 -3.55 -2.95
CA LEU A 168 -1.13 -3.49 -4.42
C LEU A 168 -1.89 -2.23 -4.86
N VAL A 169 -1.25 -1.36 -5.65
CA VAL A 169 -1.84 -0.08 -6.11
C VAL A 169 -2.41 -0.21 -7.50
N ALA A 170 -1.76 -0.98 -8.37
CA ALA A 170 -2.20 -1.20 -9.73
C ALA A 170 -1.51 -2.43 -10.32
N VAL A 171 -2.17 -3.01 -11.31
CA VAL A 171 -1.62 -4.09 -12.14
C VAL A 171 -1.57 -3.61 -13.58
N VAL A 172 -0.42 -3.78 -14.24
CA VAL A 172 -0.22 -3.47 -15.66
C VAL A 172 -0.02 -4.79 -16.41
N LEU A 173 -0.99 -5.17 -17.23
CA LEU A 173 -0.95 -6.38 -18.06
C LEU A 173 -0.49 -6.03 -19.47
N LEU A 174 0.56 -6.69 -19.95
CA LEU A 174 1.06 -6.57 -21.32
C LEU A 174 0.90 -7.92 -22.01
N SER A 175 -0.03 -8.02 -22.96
CA SER A 175 -0.37 -9.29 -23.64
C SER A 175 -0.97 -9.02 -25.02
N ASP A 176 -1.14 -10.05 -25.85
CA ASP A 176 -1.97 -9.95 -27.05
C ASP A 176 -3.47 -10.12 -26.77
N GLY A 177 -3.84 -10.39 -25.51
CA GLY A 177 -5.22 -10.45 -25.02
C GLY A 177 -5.92 -11.80 -25.24
N ALA A 178 -5.29 -12.74 -25.93
CA ALA A 178 -5.86 -14.06 -26.16
C ALA A 178 -5.51 -15.02 -25.01
N GLN A 179 -6.45 -15.24 -24.09
CA GLN A 179 -6.27 -16.30 -23.08
C GLN A 179 -6.26 -17.68 -23.76
N ARG A 180 -5.14 -18.39 -23.60
CA ARG A 180 -4.91 -19.75 -24.08
C ARG A 180 -4.41 -20.60 -22.92
N ALA A 181 -5.32 -20.93 -22.02
CA ALA A 181 -5.03 -21.63 -20.78
C ALA A 181 -5.77 -22.96 -20.75
N PHE A 182 -5.14 -23.99 -20.18
CA PHE A 182 -5.74 -25.31 -19.99
C PHE A 182 -5.94 -25.57 -18.49
N ALA A 183 -6.94 -26.42 -18.17
CA ALA A 183 -7.15 -26.88 -16.80
C ALA A 183 -5.85 -27.45 -16.21
N PRO A 184 -5.52 -27.14 -14.93
CA PRO A 184 -6.32 -26.44 -13.92
C PRO A 184 -6.19 -24.91 -13.91
N ARG A 185 -5.52 -24.30 -14.90
CA ARG A 185 -5.20 -22.86 -14.94
C ARG A 185 -6.10 -22.07 -15.90
N ASP A 186 -7.23 -22.65 -16.28
CA ASP A 186 -8.25 -22.13 -17.19
C ASP A 186 -9.23 -21.14 -16.54
N ILE A 187 -8.80 -20.49 -15.45
CA ILE A 187 -9.60 -19.51 -14.71
C ILE A 187 -9.98 -18.36 -15.67
N PRO A 188 -11.27 -18.03 -15.83
CA PRO A 188 -11.69 -16.92 -16.67
C PRO A 188 -11.16 -15.59 -16.11
N PRO A 189 -10.48 -14.73 -16.91
CA PRO A 189 -9.93 -13.46 -16.44
C PRO A 189 -10.98 -12.57 -15.77
N GLN A 190 -12.22 -12.61 -16.27
CA GLN A 190 -13.30 -11.78 -15.79
C GLN A 190 -13.65 -12.06 -14.32
N SER A 191 -13.46 -13.31 -13.86
CA SER A 191 -13.72 -13.68 -12.47
C SER A 191 -12.69 -13.03 -11.52
N VAL A 192 -11.41 -13.06 -11.90
CA VAL A 192 -10.32 -12.50 -11.11
C VAL A 192 -10.32 -10.96 -11.16
N VAL A 193 -10.66 -10.38 -12.31
CA VAL A 193 -10.80 -8.92 -12.44
C VAL A 193 -11.90 -8.36 -11.54
N ARG A 194 -13.00 -9.10 -11.31
CA ARG A 194 -14.02 -8.67 -10.33
C ARG A 194 -13.47 -8.57 -8.92
N ARG A 195 -12.50 -9.40 -8.56
CA ARG A 195 -11.81 -9.35 -7.27
C ARG A 195 -10.91 -8.11 -7.18
N LEU A 196 -10.16 -7.81 -8.24
CA LEU A 196 -9.38 -6.55 -8.33
C LEU A 196 -10.27 -5.31 -8.14
N VAL A 197 -11.46 -5.30 -8.74
CA VAL A 197 -12.43 -4.20 -8.57
C VAL A 197 -12.95 -4.11 -7.14
N ALA A 198 -13.21 -5.25 -6.47
CA ALA A 198 -13.65 -5.26 -5.08
C ALA A 198 -12.58 -4.71 -4.12
N ASP A 199 -11.30 -4.91 -4.45
CA ASP A 199 -10.15 -4.43 -3.68
C ASP A 199 -9.68 -3.01 -4.09
N ASP A 200 -10.41 -2.33 -4.99
CA ASP A 200 -10.08 -1.00 -5.54
C ASP A 200 -8.70 -0.94 -6.24
N ILE A 201 -8.33 -2.04 -6.90
CA ILE A 201 -7.06 -2.18 -7.63
C ILE A 201 -7.31 -1.99 -9.13
N PRO A 202 -6.88 -0.88 -9.74
CA PRO A 202 -6.97 -0.69 -11.18
C PRO A 202 -6.10 -1.68 -11.96
N LEU A 203 -6.66 -2.21 -13.05
CA LEU A 203 -5.97 -3.03 -14.04
C LEU A 203 -5.80 -2.23 -15.34
N TYR A 204 -4.57 -1.96 -15.72
CA TYR A 204 -4.21 -1.36 -17.00
C TYR A 204 -3.77 -2.44 -17.97
N THR A 205 -4.38 -2.49 -19.16
CA THR A 205 -4.07 -3.51 -20.17
C THR A 205 -3.46 -2.85 -21.40
N LEU A 206 -2.29 -3.32 -21.83
CA LEU A 206 -1.66 -2.95 -23.09
C LEU A 206 -1.66 -4.15 -24.03
N ALA A 207 -2.42 -4.03 -25.12
CA ALA A 207 -2.54 -5.05 -26.13
C ALA A 207 -1.43 -4.92 -27.19
N PHE A 208 -0.74 -6.02 -27.49
CA PHE A 208 0.30 -6.07 -28.53
C PHE A 208 -0.15 -6.93 -29.71
N GLY A 209 -0.28 -6.30 -30.87
CA GLY A 209 -0.68 -6.94 -32.12
C GLY A 209 -1.45 -5.98 -33.00
N GLN A 210 -1.58 -6.30 -34.28
CA GLN A 210 -2.43 -5.54 -35.18
C GLN A 210 -3.91 -5.78 -34.81
N PRO A 211 -4.71 -4.71 -34.68
CA PRO A 211 -6.15 -4.87 -34.56
C PRO A 211 -6.66 -5.54 -35.83
N SER A 212 -7.38 -6.65 -35.69
CA SER A 212 -8.08 -7.21 -36.85
C SER A 212 -9.19 -6.22 -37.24
N LEU A 213 -8.99 -5.51 -38.35
CA LEU A 213 -9.95 -4.53 -38.87
C LEU A 213 -11.14 -5.24 -39.55
N GLY A 214 -11.78 -6.17 -38.84
CA GLY A 214 -13.01 -6.84 -39.30
C GLY A 214 -12.84 -7.94 -40.36
N GLN A 215 -11.61 -8.38 -40.66
CA GLN A 215 -11.38 -9.53 -41.56
C GLN A 215 -11.49 -10.90 -40.87
N GLN A 216 -11.59 -10.94 -39.54
CA GLN A 216 -11.88 -12.15 -38.79
C GLN A 216 -13.27 -12.04 -38.17
N SER A 217 -14.12 -13.03 -38.46
CA SER A 217 -15.46 -13.14 -37.89
C SER A 217 -15.34 -13.53 -36.42
N ASP A 218 -15.57 -12.58 -35.51
CA ASP A 218 -15.52 -12.85 -34.07
C ASP A 218 -16.85 -13.49 -33.65
N LEU A 219 -16.84 -14.80 -33.35
CA LEU A 219 -18.02 -15.55 -32.96
C LEU A 219 -18.15 -15.55 -31.44
N ARG A 220 -19.09 -14.77 -30.92
CA ARG A 220 -19.52 -14.86 -29.53
C ARG A 220 -20.66 -15.86 -29.42
N MET A 221 -20.39 -17.05 -28.87
CA MET A 221 -21.46 -17.97 -28.45
C MET A 221 -22.02 -17.50 -27.11
N SER A 222 -23.29 -17.09 -27.10
CA SER A 222 -24.00 -16.64 -25.90
C SER A 222 -24.65 -17.78 -25.11
N ASP A 223 -24.91 -18.91 -25.77
CA ASP A 223 -25.45 -20.13 -25.19
C ASP A 223 -24.78 -21.35 -25.84
N LEU A 224 -24.18 -22.19 -25.01
CA LEU A 224 -23.88 -23.58 -25.33
C LEU A 224 -24.88 -24.39 -24.52
N LEU A 225 -25.88 -24.95 -25.22
CA LEU A 225 -26.85 -25.89 -24.64
C LEU A 225 -26.14 -27.08 -23.97
#